data_AF-A0A2G6PK47-F1
#
_entry.id   AF-A0A2G6PK47-F1
#
_cell.length_a   1.000
_cell.length_b   1.000
_cell.length_c   1.000
_cell.angle_alpha   90.00
_cell.angle_beta   90.00
_cell.angle_gamma   90.00
#
_symmetry.space_group_name_H-M   'P 1'
#
loop_
_entity.id
_entity.type
_entity.pdbx_description
1 polymer ?
#
loop_
_entity_poly.entity_id
_entity_poly.type
_entity_poly.pdbx_seq_one_letter_code
_entity_poly.pdbx_strand_id
1 'polypeptide(L)'
;MRSFITFGLCGIIFTIAGMMLGKFKMYNLIAGYNTMQKKDKFSYNIEPVAKILSIFLYILGVLNILMACLFYFINFSKKIAVLIVFVYVLIVVLSCIFLIISINKNSPNLEI
;
A
#
# COMPACT_ATOMS: atom_id res chain seq x y z
N MET A 1 14.87 -5.21 18.00
CA MET A 1 13.51 -5.62 18.40
C MET A 1 12.41 -4.62 18.05
N ARG A 2 12.48 -3.34 18.43
CA ARG A 2 11.38 -2.37 18.14
C ARG A 2 11.05 -2.26 16.64
N SER A 3 12.05 -2.11 15.77
CA SER A 3 11.84 -2.01 14.31
C SER A 3 11.21 -3.28 13.72
N PHE A 4 11.63 -4.46 14.17
CA PHE A 4 11.06 -5.74 13.74
C PHE A 4 9.54 -5.79 13.98
N ILE A 5 9.09 -5.44 15.19
CA ILE A 5 7.67 -5.46 15.54
C ILE A 5 6.90 -4.46 14.69
N THR A 6 7.43 -3.24 14.52
CA THR A 6 6.79 -2.20 13.70
C THR A 6 6.62 -2.65 12.25
N PHE A 7 7.69 -3.12 11.60
CA PHE A 7 7.62 -3.59 10.22
C PHE A 7 6.73 -4.83 10.08
N GLY A 8 6.77 -5.75 11.04
CA GLY A 8 5.91 -6.93 11.05
C GLY A 8 4.41 -6.58 11.08
N LEU A 9 4.02 -5.69 11.99
CA LEU A 9 2.63 -5.22 12.10
C LEU A 9 2.19 -4.47 10.84
N CYS A 10 3.02 -3.55 10.33
CA CYS A 10 2.73 -2.86 9.07
C CYS A 10 2.53 -3.84 7.91
N GLY A 11 3.38 -4.87 7.81
CA GLY A 11 3.28 -5.90 6.78
C GLY A 11 1.95 -6.66 6.82
N ILE A 12 1.50 -7.04 8.01
CA ILE A 12 0.21 -7.70 8.21
C ILE A 12 -0.94 -6.77 7.80
N ILE A 13 -0.93 -5.51 8.26
CA ILE A 13 -1.98 -4.53 7.96
C ILE A 13 -2.11 -4.31 6.45
N PHE A 14 -1.00 -4.07 5.75
CA PHE A 14 -1.03 -3.87 4.29
C PHE A 14 -1.52 -5.11 3.55
N THR A 15 -1.12 -6.30 3.99
CA THR A 15 -1.57 -7.56 3.39
C THR A 15 -3.08 -7.76 3.57
N ILE A 16 -3.62 -7.45 4.75
CA ILE A 16 -5.06 -7.52 5.02
C ILE A 16 -5.80 -6.50 4.16
N ALA A 17 -5.33 -5.25 4.09
CA ALA A 17 -5.94 -4.22 3.26
C ALA A 17 -5.94 -4.61 1.77
N GLY A 18 -4.84 -5.17 1.28
CA GLY A 18 -4.75 -5.71 -0.08
C GLY A 18 -5.78 -6.82 -0.34
N MET A 19 -6.02 -7.69 0.65
CA MET A 19 -7.03 -8.74 0.59
C MET A 19 -8.46 -8.19 0.58
N MET A 20 -8.74 -7.17 1.39
CA MET A 20 -10.05 -6.50 1.42
C MET A 20 -10.43 -5.92 0.06
N LEU A 21 -9.49 -5.30 -0.63
CA LEU A 21 -9.74 -4.71 -1.95
C LEU A 21 -9.77 -5.75 -3.07
N GLY A 22 -8.83 -6.70 -3.08
CA GLY A 22 -8.67 -7.65 -4.18
C GLY A 22 -9.62 -8.84 -4.12
N LYS A 23 -9.74 -9.48 -2.94
CA LYS A 23 -10.55 -10.70 -2.76
C LYS A 23 -11.96 -10.40 -2.28
N PHE A 24 -12.09 -9.55 -1.26
CA PHE A 24 -13.39 -9.24 -0.67
C PHE A 24 -14.15 -8.12 -1.39
N LYS A 25 -13.53 -7.50 -2.41
CA LYS A 25 -14.13 -6.46 -3.26
C LYS A 25 -14.73 -5.29 -2.44
N MET A 26 -14.11 -4.95 -1.31
CA MET A 26 -14.55 -3.87 -0.43
C MET A 26 -14.18 -2.49 -1.00
N TYR A 27 -14.69 -2.18 -2.20
CA TYR A 27 -14.30 -0.98 -2.97
C TYR A 27 -14.67 0.34 -2.29
N ASN A 28 -15.61 0.33 -1.34
CA ASN A 28 -15.94 1.51 -0.53
C ASN A 28 -14.79 1.99 0.37
N LEU A 29 -13.72 1.19 0.52
CA LEU A 29 -12.49 1.63 1.17
C LEU A 29 -11.68 2.61 0.31
N ILE A 30 -11.97 2.68 -1.00
CA ILE A 30 -11.34 3.62 -1.92
C ILE A 30 -12.13 4.93 -1.81
N ALA A 31 -11.51 5.96 -1.23
CA ALA A 31 -12.18 7.23 -0.92
C ALA A 31 -12.92 7.82 -2.12
N GLY A 32 -12.26 7.95 -3.27
CA GLY A 32 -12.88 8.44 -4.51
C GLY A 32 -14.11 7.68 -4.98
N TYR A 33 -14.14 6.36 -4.77
CA TYR A 33 -15.30 5.54 -5.13
C TYR A 33 -16.40 5.61 -4.07
N ASN A 34 -16.03 5.83 -2.81
CA ASN A 34 -16.97 5.97 -1.70
C ASN A 34 -17.73 7.30 -1.77
N THR A 35 -17.06 8.38 -2.18
CA THR A 35 -17.64 9.73 -2.30
C THR A 35 -18.34 9.99 -3.63
N MET A 36 -18.10 9.15 -4.65
CA MET A 36 -18.76 9.26 -5.95
C MET A 36 -20.30 9.17 -5.82
N GLN A 37 -21.01 10.05 -6.54
CA GLN A 37 -22.47 10.04 -6.55
C GLN A 37 -22.99 8.70 -7.08
N LYS A 38 -24.12 8.22 -6.51
CA LYS A 38 -24.69 6.90 -6.87
C LYS A 38 -24.86 6.72 -8.38
N LYS A 39 -25.31 7.76 -9.10
CA LYS A 39 -25.51 7.73 -10.55
C LYS A 39 -24.22 7.39 -11.33
N ASP A 40 -23.09 7.94 -10.90
CA ASP A 40 -21.80 7.79 -11.58
C ASP A 40 -21.13 6.48 -11.13
N LYS A 41 -21.40 6.07 -9.89
CA LYS A 41 -20.92 4.81 -9.30
C LYS A 41 -21.46 3.55 -10.01
N PHE A 42 -22.67 3.62 -10.57
CA PHE A 42 -23.30 2.52 -11.33
C PHE A 42 -22.64 2.28 -12.69
N SER A 43 -22.13 3.33 -13.34
CA SER A 43 -21.49 3.24 -14.65
C SER A 43 -19.96 3.11 -14.56
N TYR A 44 -19.38 3.38 -13.38
CA TYR A 44 -17.94 3.35 -13.17
C TYR A 44 -17.40 1.96 -12.83
N ASN A 45 -16.45 1.47 -13.63
CA ASN A 45 -15.75 0.21 -13.37
C ASN A 45 -14.54 0.42 -12.43
N ILE A 46 -14.74 0.17 -11.14
CA ILE A 46 -13.70 0.31 -10.10
C ILE A 46 -12.71 -0.88 -10.03
N GLU A 47 -13.04 -2.01 -10.65
CA GLU A 47 -12.27 -3.25 -10.50
C GLU A 47 -10.80 -3.16 -10.94
N PRO A 48 -10.45 -2.49 -12.06
CA PRO A 48 -9.05 -2.28 -12.45
C PRO A 48 -8.25 -1.49 -11.42
N VAL A 49 -8.85 -0.41 -10.87
CA VAL A 49 -8.20 0.42 -9.85
C VAL A 49 -8.02 -0.36 -8.56
N ALA A 50 -9.06 -1.06 -8.11
CA ALA A 50 -9.01 -1.88 -6.91
C ALA A 50 -7.95 -3.00 -7.05
N LYS A 51 -7.80 -3.57 -8.25
CA LYS A 51 -6.76 -4.58 -8.53
C LYS A 51 -5.35 -3.99 -8.45
N ILE A 52 -5.10 -2.83 -9.06
CA ILE A 52 -3.81 -2.15 -8.98
C ILE A 52 -3.47 -1.80 -7.52
N LEU A 53 -4.43 -1.22 -6.79
CA LEU A 53 -4.25 -0.84 -5.39
C LEU A 53 -4.04 -2.07 -4.49
N SER A 54 -4.78 -3.17 -4.72
CA SER A 54 -4.60 -4.43 -4.01
C SER A 54 -3.20 -5.02 -4.21
N ILE A 55 -2.72 -5.07 -5.46
CA ILE A 55 -1.37 -5.55 -5.78
C ILE A 55 -0.31 -4.68 -5.11
N PHE A 56 -0.48 -3.35 -5.15
CA PHE A 56 0.42 -2.41 -4.50
C PHE A 56 0.50 -2.65 -2.99
N LEU A 57 -0.65 -2.83 -2.32
CA LEU A 57 -0.71 -3.14 -0.90
C LEU A 57 -0.06 -4.48 -0.57
N TYR A 58 -0.23 -5.50 -1.41
CA TYR A 58 0.49 -6.77 -1.24
C TYR A 58 2.01 -6.62 -1.36
N ILE A 59 2.49 -5.83 -2.34
CA ILE A 59 3.91 -5.54 -2.49
C ILE A 59 4.45 -4.83 -1.25
N LEU A 60 3.75 -3.82 -0.74
CA LEU A 60 4.12 -3.15 0.51
C LEU A 60 4.10 -4.12 1.71
N GLY A 61 3.09 -4.99 1.78
CA GLY A 61 2.98 -6.02 2.81
C GLY A 61 4.21 -6.93 2.83
N VAL A 62 4.54 -7.53 1.69
CA VAL A 62 5.72 -8.40 1.52
C VAL A 62 7.00 -7.64 1.85
N LEU A 63 7.17 -6.42 1.34
CA LEU A 63 8.35 -5.60 1.59
C LEU A 63 8.53 -5.30 3.10
N ASN A 64 7.45 -5.01 3.81
CA ASN A 64 7.47 -4.79 5.26
C ASN A 64 7.86 -6.07 6.02
N ILE A 65 7.34 -7.24 5.62
CA ILE A 65 7.74 -8.52 6.23
C ILE A 65 9.23 -8.81 5.99
N LEU A 66 9.73 -8.55 4.77
CA LEU A 66 11.18 -8.67 4.48
C LEU A 66 12.01 -7.73 5.36
N MET A 67 11.55 -6.49 5.56
CA MET A 67 12.22 -5.52 6.41
C MET A 67 12.22 -5.92 7.88
N ALA A 68 11.12 -6.52 8.34
CA ALA A 68 11.04 -7.12 9.66
C ALA A 68 12.09 -8.24 9.81
N CYS A 69 12.11 -9.20 8.88
CA CYS A 69 13.12 -10.28 8.87
C CYS A 69 14.54 -9.71 8.89
N LEU A 70 14.84 -8.70 8.07
CA LEU A 70 16.16 -8.08 8.02
C LEU A 70 16.59 -7.51 9.39
N PHE A 71 15.69 -6.79 10.08
CA PHE A 71 15.95 -6.23 11.42
C PHE A 71 15.91 -7.26 12.56
N TYR A 72 15.37 -8.45 12.30
CA TYR A 72 15.37 -9.55 13.26
C TYR A 72 16.70 -10.32 13.22
N PHE A 73 17.15 -10.69 12.01
CA PHE A 73 18.35 -11.51 11.84
C PHE A 73 19.65 -10.70 11.89
N ILE A 74 19.63 -9.43 11.51
CA ILE A 74 20.83 -8.59 11.43
C ILE A 74 20.81 -7.55 12.54
N ASN A 75 21.89 -7.53 13.33
CA ASN A 75 22.04 -6.60 14.44
C ASN A 75 22.76 -5.32 13.97
N PHE A 76 22.02 -4.42 13.32
CA PHE A 76 22.57 -3.15 12.84
C PHE A 76 22.89 -2.19 13.98
N SER A 77 23.94 -1.39 13.80
CA SER A 77 24.16 -0.22 14.67
C SER A 77 23.02 0.79 14.50
N LYS A 78 22.75 1.60 15.54
CA LYS A 78 21.65 2.58 15.52
C LYS A 78 21.73 3.53 14.31
N LYS A 79 22.93 4.01 13.96
CA LYS A 79 23.13 4.92 12.83
C LYS A 79 22.76 4.27 11.50
N ILE A 80 23.20 3.03 11.28
CA ILE A 80 22.90 2.27 10.06
C ILE A 80 21.41 1.94 9.99
N ALA A 81 20.81 1.51 11.11
CA ALA A 81 19.38 1.23 11.18
C ALA A 81 18.54 2.46 10.78
N VAL A 82 18.87 3.65 11.29
CA VAL A 82 18.19 4.91 10.93
C VAL A 82 18.34 5.22 9.45
N LEU A 83 19.54 5.07 8.88
CA LEU A 83 19.77 5.29 7.45
C LEU A 83 18.93 4.33 6.59
N ILE A 84 18.86 3.05 6.96
CA ILE A 84 18.06 2.05 6.24
C ILE A 84 16.57 2.45 6.27
N VAL A 85 16.03 2.81 7.44
CA VAL A 85 14.62 3.24 7.54
C VAL A 85 14.36 4.50 6.73
N PHE A 86 15.30 5.46 6.73
CA PHE A 86 15.18 6.68 5.95
C PHE A 86 15.08 6.38 4.44
N VAL A 87 16.00 5.56 3.91
CA VAL A 87 15.99 5.13 2.51
C VAL A 87 14.72 4.37 2.17
N TYR A 88 14.29 3.47 3.06
CA TYR A 88 13.04 2.73 2.91
C TYR A 88 11.82 3.66 2.77
N VAL A 89 11.70 4.67 3.63
CA VAL A 89 10.58 5.62 3.58
C VAL A 89 10.60 6.42 2.27
N LEU A 90 11.77 6.86 1.80
CA LEU A 90 11.88 7.53 0.50
C LEU A 90 11.38 6.65 -0.65
N ILE A 91 11.76 5.37 -0.67
CA ILE A 91 11.29 4.41 -1.68
C ILE A 91 9.77 4.25 -1.63
N VAL A 92 9.18 4.13 -0.43
CA VAL A 92 7.73 3.98 -0.28
C VAL A 92 7.01 5.24 -0.78
N VAL A 93 7.48 6.44 -0.42
CA VAL A 93 6.87 7.70 -0.86
C VAL A 93 6.92 7.82 -2.39
N LEU A 94 8.07 7.54 -3.01
CA LEU A 94 8.19 7.53 -4.47
C LEU A 94 7.26 6.51 -5.13
N SER A 95 7.11 5.34 -4.51
CA SER A 95 6.22 4.29 -4.99
C SER A 95 4.73 4.71 -4.91
N CYS A 96 4.34 5.43 -3.86
CA CYS A 96 3.01 6.01 -3.73
C CYS A 96 2.74 7.06 -4.82
N ILE A 97 3.70 7.95 -5.10
CA ILE A 97 3.58 8.94 -6.17
C ILE A 97 3.37 8.24 -7.51
N PHE A 98 4.19 7.22 -7.81
CA PHE A 98 4.05 6.44 -9.03
C PHE A 98 2.70 5.73 -9.15
N LEU A 99 2.19 5.18 -8.04
CA LEU A 99 0.87 4.57 -7.99
C LEU A 99 -0.23 5.57 -8.35
N ILE A 100 -0.22 6.76 -7.75
CA ILE A 100 -1.21 7.81 -8.02
C ILE A 100 -1.19 8.19 -9.50
N ILE A 101 0.00 8.39 -10.09
CA ILE A 101 0.15 8.67 -11.52
C ILE A 101 -0.41 7.52 -12.37
N SER A 102 -0.13 6.26 -11.99
CA SER A 102 -0.61 5.08 -12.69
C SER A 102 -2.14 4.97 -12.66
N ILE A 103 -2.76 5.21 -11.51
CA ILE A 103 -4.22 5.17 -11.39
C ILE A 103 -4.85 6.33 -12.15
N ASN A 104 -4.37 7.57 -12.00
CA ASN A 104 -4.92 8.73 -12.70
C ASN A 104 -4.87 8.57 -14.23
N LYS A 105 -3.80 7.99 -14.77
CA LYS A 105 -3.68 7.69 -16.21
C LYS A 105 -4.72 6.65 -16.66
N ASN A 106 -5.03 5.67 -15.82
CA ASN A 106 -5.95 4.57 -16.15
C ASN A 106 -7.41 4.86 -15.75
N SER A 107 -7.66 5.92 -14.98
CA SER A 107 -8.95 6.22 -14.36
C SER A 107 -9.09 7.71 -14.02
N PRO A 108 -9.18 8.59 -15.04
CA PRO A 108 -9.12 10.05 -14.84
C PRO A 108 -10.30 10.65 -14.07
N ASN A 109 -11.41 9.91 -13.92
CA ASN A 109 -12.62 10.36 -13.23
C ASN A 109 -12.71 9.90 -11.76
N LEU A 110 -11.66 9.25 -11.25
CA LEU A 110 -11.59 8.83 -9.86
C LEU A 110 -10.67 9.77 -9.08
N GLU A 111 -11.26 10.60 -8.22
CA GLU A 111 -10.50 11.48 -7.32
C GLU A 111 -9.94 10.67 -6.15
N ILE A 112 -8.62 10.50 -6.06
CA ILE A 112 -7.95 9.70 -5.02
C ILE A 112 -7.38 10.60 -3.94
#